data_AF-A0A060X0X6-F1
#
_entry.id   AF-A0A060X0X6-F1
#
_cell.length_a   1.000
_cell.length_b   1.000
_cell.length_c   1.000
_cell.angle_alpha   90.00
_cell.angle_beta   90.00
_cell.angle_gamma   90.00
#
_symmetry.space_group_name_H-M   'P 1'
#
loop_
_entity.id
_entity.type
_entity.pdbx_description
1 polymer ?
#
loop_
_entity_poly.entity_id
_entity_poly.type
_entity_poly.pdbx_seq_one_letter_code
_entity_poly.pdbx_strand_id
1 'polypeptide(L)'
;MTARAQCRMVNEAKKNPRVSAKDLQKSLEHANISVDKTMIRKTLNNNGVHGRTPQKMSLLSKKNIAARLKFAKEHLDVQQRYWQNILWTDSSKMELFGRNTQHSAWRIKGTAHQHQNLIPTVKLGGGSIMA
;
A
#
# COMPACT_ATOMS: atom_id res chain seq x y z
N MET A 1 0.10 24.12 -19.14
CA MET A 1 0.33 23.89 -17.69
C MET A 1 1.65 24.51 -17.30
N THR A 2 1.69 25.21 -16.16
CA THR A 2 2.95 25.79 -15.67
C THR A 2 3.81 24.72 -14.99
N ALA A 3 5.13 24.88 -15.03
CA ALA A 3 6.07 23.97 -14.34
C ALA A 3 5.75 23.86 -12.84
N ARG A 4 5.32 24.97 -12.21
CA ARG A 4 4.90 25.01 -10.81
C ARG A 4 3.67 24.13 -10.51
N ALA A 5 2.69 24.12 -11.41
CA ALA A 5 1.50 23.27 -11.28
C ALA A 5 1.84 21.78 -11.38
N GLN A 6 2.75 21.44 -12.32
CA GLN A 6 3.25 20.08 -12.48
C GLN A 6 4.02 19.60 -11.25
N CYS A 7 4.95 20.40 -10.73
CA CYS A 7 5.69 20.06 -9.51
C CYS A 7 4.75 19.85 -8.33
N ARG A 8 3.72 20.72 -8.19
CA ARG A 8 2.73 20.62 -7.13
C ARG A 8 1.96 19.30 -7.18
N MET A 9 1.37 18.95 -8.32
CA MET A 9 0.60 17.70 -8.42
C MET A 9 1.46 16.46 -8.21
N VAL A 10 2.71 16.46 -8.69
CA VAL A 10 3.64 15.34 -8.51
C VAL A 10 4.01 15.19 -7.02
N ASN A 11 4.26 16.30 -6.32
CA ASN A 11 4.57 16.28 -4.89
C ASN A 11 3.37 15.88 -4.04
N GLU A 12 2.16 16.33 -4.39
CA GLU A 12 0.92 15.91 -3.73
C GLU A 12 0.69 14.41 -3.90
N ALA A 13 0.85 13.88 -5.12
CA ALA A 13 0.74 12.44 -5.39
C ALA A 13 1.81 11.62 -4.66
N LYS A 14 3.04 12.14 -4.52
CA LYS A 14 4.10 11.47 -3.74
C LYS A 14 3.81 11.48 -2.23
N LYS A 15 3.29 12.59 -1.70
CA LYS A 15 2.97 12.74 -0.26
C LYS A 15 1.76 11.93 0.14
N ASN A 16 0.73 11.89 -0.71
CA ASN A 16 -0.45 11.06 -0.52
C ASN A 16 -0.73 10.23 -1.78
N PRO A 17 -0.12 9.04 -1.88
CA PRO A 17 -0.28 8.13 -3.03
C PRO A 17 -1.73 7.82 -3.39
N ARG A 18 -2.68 7.92 -2.45
CA ARG A 18 -4.09 7.55 -2.67
C ARG A 18 -4.97 8.71 -3.15
N VAL A 19 -4.39 9.89 -3.37
CA VAL A 19 -5.13 11.06 -3.86
C VAL A 19 -5.79 10.75 -5.22
N SER A 20 -7.07 11.08 -5.38
CA SER A 20 -7.74 10.91 -6.66
C SER A 20 -7.30 11.98 -7.66
N ALA A 21 -7.38 11.68 -8.95
CA ALA A 21 -7.23 12.71 -9.98
C ALA A 21 -8.27 13.85 -9.81
N LYS A 22 -9.45 13.55 -9.23
CA LYS A 22 -10.46 14.56 -8.88
C LYS A 22 -9.99 15.48 -7.75
N ASP A 23 -9.30 14.93 -6.75
CA ASP A 23 -8.82 15.71 -5.61
C ASP A 23 -7.65 16.60 -6.03
N LEU A 24 -6.76 16.07 -6.89
CA LEU A 24 -5.70 16.87 -7.52
C LEU A 24 -6.28 17.99 -8.39
N GLN A 25 -7.35 17.73 -9.14
CA GLN A 25 -8.04 18.75 -9.93
C GLN A 25 -8.56 19.88 -9.04
N LYS A 26 -9.26 19.55 -7.94
CA LYS A 26 -9.73 20.55 -6.95
C LYS A 26 -8.59 21.35 -6.32
N SER A 27 -7.47 20.69 -5.98
CA SER A 27 -6.28 21.38 -5.44
C SER A 27 -5.71 22.42 -6.41
N LEU A 28 -5.74 22.12 -7.71
CA LEU A 28 -5.29 23.01 -8.78
C LEU A 28 -6.29 24.14 -9.06
N GLU A 29 -7.59 23.86 -8.99
CA GLU A 29 -8.65 24.88 -9.12
C GLU A 29 -8.54 25.95 -8.02
N HIS A 30 -8.25 25.56 -6.78
CA HIS A 30 -7.95 26.52 -5.70
C HIS A 30 -6.71 27.40 -5.97
N ALA A 31 -5.86 26.99 -6.90
CA ALA A 31 -4.70 27.77 -7.35
C ALA A 31 -4.98 28.59 -8.62
N ASN A 32 -6.25 28.67 -9.04
CA ASN A 32 -6.71 29.26 -10.31
C ASN A 32 -6.14 28.58 -11.55
N ILE A 33 -5.87 27.27 -11.48
CA ILE A 33 -5.33 26.48 -12.60
C ILE A 33 -6.36 25.44 -13.01
N SER A 34 -7.05 25.68 -14.12
CA SER A 34 -7.99 24.72 -14.70
C SER A 34 -7.23 23.66 -15.51
N VAL A 35 -7.39 22.40 -15.13
CA VAL A 35 -6.74 21.26 -15.79
C VAL A 35 -7.72 20.09 -15.86
N ASP A 36 -7.76 19.40 -17.00
CA ASP A 36 -8.55 18.17 -17.12
C ASP A 36 -7.88 16.97 -16.42
N LYS A 37 -8.68 16.04 -15.93
CA LYS A 37 -8.24 14.81 -15.28
C LYS A 37 -7.37 13.95 -16.19
N THR A 38 -7.59 13.94 -17.51
CA THR A 38 -6.74 13.17 -18.42
C THR A 38 -5.32 13.76 -18.49
N MET A 39 -5.22 15.09 -18.48
CA MET A 39 -3.95 15.81 -18.47
C MET A 39 -3.18 15.56 -17.17
N ILE A 40 -3.87 15.53 -16.02
CA ILE A 40 -3.26 15.17 -14.73
C ILE A 40 -2.64 13.76 -14.81
N ARG A 41 -3.39 12.76 -15.28
CA ARG A 41 -2.89 11.37 -15.40
C ARG A 41 -1.71 11.25 -16.34
N LYS A 42 -1.79 11.88 -17.53
CA LYS A 42 -0.69 11.91 -18.51
C LYS A 42 0.56 12.54 -17.90
N THR A 43 0.40 13.66 -17.22
CA THR A 43 1.52 14.37 -16.59
C THR A 43 2.16 13.52 -15.50
N LEU A 44 1.37 12.93 -14.60
CA LEU A 44 1.92 12.02 -13.58
C LEU A 44 2.70 10.87 -14.21
N ASN A 45 2.14 10.23 -15.23
CA ASN A 45 2.80 9.14 -15.96
C ASN A 45 4.11 9.59 -16.61
N ASN A 46 4.12 10.75 -17.26
CA ASN A 46 5.33 11.31 -17.88
C ASN A 46 6.42 11.64 -16.85
N ASN A 47 6.05 11.88 -15.59
CA ASN A 47 6.96 12.10 -14.47
C ASN A 47 7.29 10.80 -13.70
N GLY A 48 6.96 9.63 -14.26
CA GLY A 48 7.26 8.32 -13.68
C GLY A 48 6.39 7.92 -12.48
N VAL A 49 5.31 8.66 -12.21
CA VAL A 49 4.34 8.37 -11.16
C VAL A 49 3.13 7.69 -11.78
N HIS A 50 2.94 6.41 -11.47
CA HIS A 50 1.90 5.60 -12.11
C HIS A 50 0.85 5.13 -11.10
N GLY A 51 -0.40 5.09 -11.55
CA GLY A 51 -1.47 4.42 -10.82
C GLY A 51 -1.24 2.91 -10.81
N ARG A 52 -1.17 2.32 -9.61
CA ARG A 52 -0.96 0.88 -9.41
C ARG A 52 -1.79 0.39 -8.24
N THR A 53 -2.09 -0.91 -8.23
CA THR A 53 -2.70 -1.55 -7.07
C THR A 53 -1.69 -1.55 -5.90
N PRO A 54 -2.04 -0.95 -4.76
CA PRO A 54 -1.19 -0.97 -3.57
C PRO A 54 -1.16 -2.38 -2.97
N GLN A 55 -0.04 -2.74 -2.35
CA GLN A 55 0.14 -4.05 -1.76
C GLN A 55 -0.55 -4.11 -0.39
N LYS A 56 -1.31 -5.17 -0.16
CA LYS A 56 -1.93 -5.45 1.15
C LYS A 56 -0.86 -6.05 2.06
N MET A 57 -0.60 -5.42 3.20
CA MET A 57 0.31 -5.96 4.22
C MET A 57 -0.25 -5.69 5.61
N SER A 58 0.03 -6.59 6.55
CA SER A 58 -0.20 -6.29 7.96
C SER A 58 0.80 -5.22 8.41
N LEU A 59 0.31 -4.23 9.15
CA LEU A 59 1.20 -3.24 9.76
C LEU A 59 1.87 -3.89 10.97
N LEU A 60 3.19 -4.08 10.87
CA LEU A 60 4.00 -4.60 11.96
C LEU A 60 4.54 -3.44 12.79
N SER A 61 4.46 -3.56 14.11
CA SER A 61 5.16 -2.64 15.01
C SER A 61 6.67 -2.84 14.90
N LYS A 62 7.46 -1.81 15.23
CA LYS A 62 8.94 -1.91 15.25
C LYS A 62 9.42 -3.07 16.13
N LYS A 63 8.75 -3.30 17.27
CA LYS A 63 9.01 -4.43 18.18
C LYS A 63 8.81 -5.77 17.47
N ASN A 64 7.69 -5.93 16.75
CA ASN A 64 7.38 -7.18 16.05
C ASN A 64 8.32 -7.41 14.86
N ILE A 65 8.74 -6.35 14.17
CA ILE A 65 9.76 -6.44 13.12
C ILE A 65 11.08 -6.96 13.69
N ALA A 66 11.55 -6.39 14.80
CA ALA A 66 12.78 -6.80 15.46
C ALA A 66 12.71 -8.26 15.96
N ALA A 67 11.60 -8.65 16.60
CA ALA A 67 11.39 -10.01 17.08
C ALA A 67 11.39 -11.03 15.93
N ARG A 68 10.69 -10.73 14.83
CA ARG A 68 10.66 -11.60 13.64
C ARG A 68 12.02 -11.72 12.98
N LEU A 69 12.78 -10.62 12.88
CA LEU A 69 14.12 -10.63 12.33
C LEU A 69 15.09 -11.46 13.20
N LYS A 70 14.99 -11.32 14.53
CA LYS A 70 15.78 -12.12 15.48
C LYS A 70 15.47 -13.60 15.31
N PHE A 71 14.18 -13.97 15.33
CA PHE A 71 13.74 -15.35 15.12
C PHE A 71 14.26 -15.93 13.81
N ALA A 72 14.13 -15.19 12.70
CA ALA A 72 14.60 -15.64 11.39
C ALA A 72 16.12 -15.86 11.34
N LYS A 73 16.91 -15.02 12.01
CA LYS A 73 18.36 -15.18 12.10
C LYS A 73 18.75 -16.39 12.95
N GLU A 74 18.10 -16.57 14.09
CA GLU A 74 18.36 -17.70 15.00
C GLU A 74 18.04 -19.06 14.36
N HIS A 75 17.09 -19.08 13.43
CA HIS A 75 16.62 -20.33 12.82
C HIS A 75 16.99 -20.49 11.33
N LEU A 76 17.95 -19.70 10.83
CA LEU A 76 18.32 -19.70 9.41
C LEU A 76 18.98 -21.03 8.97
N ASP A 77 19.84 -21.59 9.81
CA ASP A 77 20.60 -22.83 9.55
C ASP A 77 20.00 -24.06 10.23
N VAL A 78 18.77 -23.95 10.76
CA VAL A 78 18.11 -25.04 11.46
C VAL A 78 17.70 -26.13 10.48
N GLN A 79 18.09 -27.37 10.78
CA GLN A 79 17.84 -28.53 9.91
C GLN A 79 16.34 -28.82 9.74
N GLN A 80 15.97 -29.32 8.56
CA GLN A 80 14.58 -29.64 8.22
C GLN A 80 13.90 -30.57 9.24
N ARG A 81 14.63 -31.52 9.85
CA ARG A 81 14.11 -32.45 10.86
C ARG A 81 13.55 -31.73 12.09
N TYR A 82 14.14 -30.61 12.49
CA TYR A 82 13.63 -29.80 13.59
C TYR A 82 12.23 -29.27 13.25
N TRP A 83 12.05 -28.70 12.06
CA TRP A 83 10.77 -28.14 11.63
C TRP A 83 9.67 -29.20 11.47
N GLN A 84 10.04 -30.44 11.11
CA GLN A 84 9.10 -31.56 10.99
C GLN A 84 8.56 -32.04 12.35
N ASN A 85 9.32 -31.81 13.42
CA ASN A 85 8.93 -32.22 14.77
C ASN A 85 8.12 -31.15 15.52
N ILE A 86 7.87 -29.99 14.89
CA ILE A 86 7.07 -28.92 15.49
C ILE A 86 5.60 -29.12 15.13
N LEU A 87 4.76 -29.25 16.17
CA LEU A 87 3.31 -29.17 16.02
C LEU A 87 2.89 -27.70 15.96
N TRP A 88 2.44 -27.26 14.79
CA TRP A 88 1.92 -25.91 14.58
C TRP A 88 0.44 -25.87 14.94
N THR A 89 0.05 -24.95 15.83
CA THR A 89 -1.34 -24.66 16.14
C THR A 89 -1.65 -23.22 15.75
N ASP A 90 -2.69 -23.01 14.93
CA ASP A 90 -3.21 -21.69 14.60
C ASP A 90 -4.73 -21.78 14.48
N SER A 91 -5.42 -20.71 14.86
CA SER A 91 -6.86 -20.57 14.66
C SER A 91 -7.10 -19.61 13.51
N SER A 92 -7.70 -20.13 12.43
CA SER A 92 -7.99 -19.34 11.25
C SER A 92 -9.47 -18.95 11.23
N LYS A 93 -9.72 -17.66 11.03
CA LYS A 93 -11.07 -17.11 10.86
C LYS A 93 -11.40 -17.11 9.36
N MET A 94 -12.45 -17.82 8.96
CA MET A 94 -12.93 -17.79 7.58
C MET A 94 -14.01 -16.71 7.43
N GLU A 95 -13.78 -15.75 6.54
CA GLU A 95 -14.73 -14.67 6.24
C GLU A 95 -15.51 -15.02 4.96
N LEU A 96 -16.83 -14.95 5.00
CA LEU A 96 -17.73 -15.28 3.87
C LEU A 96 -17.67 -14.22 2.75
N PHE A 97 -17.37 -12.97 3.09
CA PHE A 97 -17.31 -11.86 2.14
C PHE A 97 -16.00 -11.09 2.28
N GLY A 98 -15.09 -11.27 1.32
CA GLY A 98 -13.93 -10.39 1.18
C GLY A 98 -14.34 -9.08 0.50
N ARG A 99 -14.20 -7.93 1.18
CA ARG A 99 -14.33 -6.62 0.51
C ARG A 99 -13.24 -6.49 -0.56
N ASN A 100 -13.62 -6.65 -1.82
CA ASN A 100 -12.76 -6.40 -2.97
C ASN A 100 -12.93 -4.95 -3.44
N THR A 101 -12.59 -3.99 -2.59
CA THR A 101 -12.48 -2.60 -3.03
C THR A 101 -11.17 -2.45 -3.81
N GLN A 102 -11.28 -2.24 -5.11
CA GLN A 102 -10.12 -1.99 -5.95
C GLN A 102 -9.54 -0.61 -5.62
N HIS A 103 -8.46 -0.60 -4.83
CA HIS A 103 -7.73 0.62 -4.51
C HIS A 103 -6.65 0.87 -5.56
N SER A 104 -6.41 2.14 -5.87
CA SER A 104 -5.27 2.57 -6.68
C SER A 104 -4.41 3.56 -5.87
N ALA A 105 -3.10 3.48 -6.06
CA ALA A 105 -2.13 4.40 -5.49
C ALA A 105 -1.16 4.86 -6.60
N TRP A 106 -0.92 6.17 -6.65
CA TRP A 106 0.14 6.81 -7.42
C TRP A 106 1.49 6.50 -6.79
N ARG A 107 2.32 5.71 -7.47
CA ARG A 107 3.65 5.37 -6.97
C ARG A 107 4.71 5.34 -8.07
N ILE A 108 5.95 5.52 -7.65
CA ILE A 108 7.13 5.37 -8.50
C ILE A 108 7.47 3.87 -8.60
N LYS A 109 8.10 3.45 -9.70
CA LYS A 109 8.62 2.08 -9.83
C LYS A 109 9.62 1.80 -8.70
N GLY A 110 9.55 0.60 -8.10
CA GLY A 110 10.44 0.19 -7.00
C GLY A 110 9.99 0.60 -5.59
N THR A 111 9.00 1.48 -5.44
CA THR A 111 8.56 1.95 -4.11
C THR A 111 7.38 1.17 -3.53
N ALA A 112 7.09 -0.03 -4.05
CA ALA A 112 5.90 -0.81 -3.70
C ALA A 112 5.80 -1.11 -2.19
N HIS A 113 6.93 -1.42 -1.55
CA HIS A 113 7.01 -1.80 -0.13
C HIS A 113 7.13 -0.62 0.85
N GLN A 114 7.15 0.62 0.35
CA GLN A 114 7.18 1.79 1.23
C GLN A 114 5.84 1.92 1.96
N HIS A 115 5.88 2.24 3.25
CA HIS A 115 4.71 2.31 4.12
C HIS A 115 3.54 3.12 3.55
N GLN A 116 3.81 4.27 2.92
CA GLN A 116 2.81 5.13 2.27
C GLN A 116 2.08 4.49 1.08
N ASN A 117 2.68 3.47 0.45
CA ASN A 117 2.15 2.77 -0.72
C ASN A 117 1.47 1.43 -0.37
N LEU A 118 1.48 1.04 0.90
CA LEU A 118 0.85 -0.19 1.39
C LEU A 118 -0.59 0.07 1.82
N ILE A 119 -1.45 -0.94 1.74
CA ILE A 119 -2.75 -0.94 2.41
C ILE A 119 -2.65 -1.81 3.67
N PRO A 120 -2.98 -1.25 4.85
CA PRO A 120 -3.08 -2.05 6.06
C PRO A 120 -4.18 -3.09 5.89
N THR A 121 -3.84 -4.35 6.14
CA THR A 121 -4.82 -5.42 6.23
C THR A 121 -5.33 -5.48 7.65
N VAL A 122 -6.56 -5.03 7.88
CA VAL A 122 -7.27 -5.20 9.16
C VAL A 122 -8.25 -6.36 9.00
N LYS A 123 -8.19 -7.36 9.88
CA LYS A 123 -9.23 -8.41 9.96
C LYS A 123 -10.50 -7.75 10.52
N LEU A 124 -11.59 -7.67 9.75
CA LEU A 124 -12.81 -6.95 10.15
C LEU A 124 -13.96 -7.91 10.49
N GLY A 125 -14.79 -7.54 11.48
CA GLY A 125 -15.84 -8.35 12.10
C GLY A 125 -17.14 -8.50 11.30
N GLY A 126 -17.07 -9.00 10.07
CA GLY A 126 -18.23 -9.20 9.20
C GLY A 126 -18.78 -10.64 9.21
N GLY A 127 -19.12 -11.19 10.38
CA GLY A 127 -19.61 -12.57 10.52
C GLY A 127 -18.56 -13.63 10.17
N SER A 128 -18.36 -14.62 11.04
CA SER A 128 -17.34 -15.64 10.79
C SER A 128 -17.62 -16.92 11.52
N ILE A 129 -17.20 -18.02 10.89
CA ILE A 129 -17.10 -19.32 11.53
C ILE A 129 -15.64 -19.47 11.97
N MET A 130 -15.45 -19.94 13.21
CA MET A 130 -14.14 -20.39 13.67
C MET A 130 -14.05 -21.90 13.48
N ALA A 131 -12.92 -22.36 12.96
CA ALA A 131 -12.55 -23.77 12.86
C ALA A 131 -11.36 -24.05 13.78
#